data_AF-A0A8G0ZN63-F1
#
_entry.id   AF-A0A8G0ZN63-F1
#
_cell.length_a   1.000
_cell.length_b   1.000
_cell.length_c   1.000
_cell.angle_alpha   90.00
_cell.angle_beta   90.00
_cell.angle_gamma   90.00
#
_symmetry.space_group_name_H-M   'P 1'
#
loop_
_entity.id
_entity.type
_entity.pdbx_description
1 polymer ?
#
loop_
_entity_poly.entity_id
_entity_poly.type
_entity_poly.pdbx_seq_one_letter_code
_entity_poly.pdbx_strand_id
1 'polypeptide(L)' 'MTMIADVRPSRASRAFYAIPVIGWIAKDISRGVENVFYALIIALTLLVLAVKVWGVVAITMTALALVPVMFLWLIVISQP' A
#
# COMPACT_ATOMS: atom_id res chain seq x y z
N MET A 1 -39.97 -2.35 -6.10
CA MET A 1 -39.59 -1.06 -5.48
C MET A 1 -38.36 -1.31 -4.60
N THR A 2 -37.20 -1.55 -5.20
CA THR A 2 -35.96 -1.89 -4.48
C THR A 2 -35.22 -0.61 -4.09
N MET A 3 -35.10 -0.38 -2.80
CA MET A 3 -34.34 0.71 -2.21
C MET A 3 -32.85 0.50 -2.55
N ILE A 4 -32.34 1.27 -3.52
CA ILE A 4 -30.91 1.42 -3.77
C ILE A 4 -30.31 2.13 -2.55
N ALA A 5 -29.62 1.37 -1.69
CA ALA A 5 -28.76 1.97 -0.68
C ALA A 5 -27.69 2.78 -1.41
N ASP A 6 -27.77 4.10 -1.29
CA ASP A 6 -26.75 5.04 -1.74
C ASP A 6 -25.49 4.77 -0.91
N VAL A 7 -24.59 3.92 -1.43
CA VAL A 7 -23.25 3.71 -0.84
C VAL A 7 -22.47 4.99 -1.11
N ARG A 8 -22.71 6.00 -0.26
CA ARG A 8 -21.93 7.23 -0.32
C ARG A 8 -20.49 6.87 0.00
N PRO A 9 -19.53 7.13 -0.91
CA PRO A 9 -18.14 6.87 -0.63
C PRO A 9 -17.76 7.63 0.64
N SER A 10 -17.32 6.91 1.67
CA SER A 10 -16.98 7.50 2.95
C SER A 10 -15.88 8.55 2.74
N ARG A 11 -15.90 9.63 3.54
CA ARG A 11 -14.86 10.67 3.46
C ARG A 11 -13.45 10.08 3.61
N ALA A 12 -13.32 8.98 4.36
CA ALA A 12 -12.10 8.19 4.49
C ALA A 12 -11.67 7.55 3.15
N SER A 13 -12.59 6.94 2.40
CA SER A 13 -12.33 6.41 1.06
C SER A 13 -11.79 7.49 0.12
N ARG A 14 -12.36 8.70 0.19
CA ARG A 14 -11.90 9.85 -0.61
C ARG A 14 -10.50 10.32 -0.23
N ALA A 15 -10.16 10.29 1.06
CA ALA A 15 -8.82 10.62 1.55
C ALA A 15 -7.78 9.54 1.16
N PHE A 16 -8.14 8.26 1.21
CA PHE A 16 -7.27 7.16 0.78
C PHE A 16 -6.94 7.21 -0.72
N TYR A 17 -7.90 7.57 -1.57
CA TYR A 17 -7.65 7.77 -3.01
C TYR A 17 -6.94 9.09 -3.35
N ALA A 18 -6.85 10.04 -2.40
CA ALA A 18 -6.17 11.32 -2.61
C ALA A 18 -4.65 11.23 -2.40
N ILE A 19 -4.14 10.14 -1.82
CA ILE A 19 -2.70 9.91 -1.69
C ILE A 19 -2.17 9.48 -3.07
N PRO A 20 -1.37 10.30 -3.76
CA PRO A 20 -1.10 10.09 -5.19
C PRO A 20 -0.42 8.76 -5.52
N VAL A 21 0.40 8.23 -4.60
CA VAL A 21 1.10 6.95 -4.79
C VAL A 21 0.26 5.78 -4.28
N ILE A 22 -0.31 5.88 -3.07
CA ILE A 22 -1.05 4.78 -2.43
C ILE A 22 -2.44 4.61 -3.06
N GLY A 23 -3.14 5.71 -3.37
CA GLY A 23 -4.47 5.69 -3.98
C GLY A 23 -4.48 5.15 -5.41
N TRP A 24 -3.40 5.36 -6.17
CA TRP A 24 -3.27 4.78 -7.51
C TRP A 24 -3.05 3.26 -7.46
N ILE A 25 -2.14 2.80 -6.60
CA ILE A 25 -1.89 1.37 -6.37
C ILE A 25 -3.14 0.68 -5.82
N ALA A 26 -3.84 1.29 -4.85
CA ALA A 26 -5.08 0.75 -4.30
C ALA A 26 -6.19 0.63 -5.34
N LYS A 27 -6.29 1.61 -6.25
CA LYS A 27 -7.22 1.54 -7.39
C LYS A 27 -6.86 0.41 -8.35
N ASP A 28 -5.58 0.19 -8.61
CA ASP A 28 -5.14 -0.84 -9.54
C ASP A 28 -5.26 -2.26 -8.95
N ILE A 29 -4.99 -2.41 -7.66
CA ILE A 29 -5.24 -3.64 -6.89
C ILE A 29 -6.74 -3.99 -6.84
N SER A 30 -7.63 -2.99 -6.76
CA SER A 30 -9.08 -3.24 -6.72
C SER A 30 -9.64 -3.90 -8.00
N ARG A 31 -8.86 -3.95 -9.09
CA ARG A 31 -9.26 -4.56 -10.37
C ARG A 31 -9.02 -6.08 -10.42
N GLY A 32 -8.18 -6.62 -9.56
CA GLY A 32 -7.82 -8.04 -9.54
C GLY A 32 -6.75 -8.34 -8.50
N VAL A 33 -6.84 -9.50 -7.85
CA VAL A 33 -5.86 -9.93 -6.83
C VAL A 33 -4.48 -10.17 -7.45
N GLU A 34 -4.45 -10.51 -8.75
CA GLU A 34 -3.24 -10.68 -9.55
C GLU A 34 -2.40 -9.41 -9.57
N ASN A 35 -3.05 -8.24 -9.59
CA ASN A 35 -2.39 -6.94 -9.61
C ASN A 35 -1.59 -6.65 -8.34
N VAL A 36 -1.94 -7.29 -7.21
CA VAL A 36 -1.13 -7.23 -5.97
C VAL A 36 0.24 -7.84 -6.19
N PHE A 37 0.30 -9.01 -6.83
CA PHE A 37 1.55 -9.70 -7.10
C PHE A 37 2.43 -8.92 -8.08
N TYR A 38 1.83 -8.33 -9.12
CA TYR A 38 2.56 -7.44 -10.02
C TYR A 38 3.15 -6.21 -9.31
N ALA A 39 2.35 -5.54 -8.46
CA ALA A 39 2.82 -4.40 -7.69
C ALA A 39 3.98 -4.78 -6.75
N LEU A 40 3.90 -5.93 -6.08
CA LEU A 40 4.97 -6.45 -5.23
C LEU A 40 6.26 -6.73 -6.00
N ILE A 41 6.17 -7.38 -7.17
CA ILE A 41 7.34 -7.68 -8.01
C ILE A 41 7.98 -6.39 -8.53
N ILE A 42 7.18 -5.39 -8.94
CA ILE A 42 7.68 -4.07 -9.36
C ILE A 42 8.39 -3.38 -8.19
N ALA A 43 7.79 -3.36 -7.01
CA ALA A 43 8.41 -2.77 -5.81
C ALA A 43 9.73 -3.45 -5.44
N LEU A 44 9.78 -4.79 -5.50
CA LEU A 44 11.00 -5.55 -5.27
C LEU A 44 12.07 -5.22 -6.33
N THR A 45 11.69 -5.09 -7.59
CA THR A 45 12.60 -4.72 -8.67
C THR A 45 13.17 -3.32 -8.46
N LEU A 46 12.34 -2.35 -8.08
CA LEU A 46 12.78 -1.00 -7.73
C LEU A 46 13.73 -1.00 -6.54
N LEU A 47 13.48 -1.84 -5.53
CA LEU A 47 14.39 -2.00 -4.40
C LEU A 47 15.75 -2.56 -4.86
N VAL A 48 15.78 -3.60 -5.70
CA VAL A 48 17.02 -4.14 -6.25
C VAL A 48 17.79 -3.08 -7.04
N LEU A 49 17.10 -2.27 -7.84
CA LEU A 49 17.72 -1.15 -8.56
C LEU A 49 18.25 -0.10 -7.58
N ALA A 50 17.50 0.24 -6.53
CA ALA A 50 17.94 1.17 -5.49
C ALA A 50 19.19 0.66 -4.77
N VAL A 51 19.27 -0.64 -4.47
CA VAL A 51 20.47 -1.27 -3.89
C VAL A 51 21.64 -1.23 -4.88
N LYS A 52 21.41 -1.42 -6.18
CA LYS A 52 22.49 -1.28 -7.18
C LYS A 52 23.02 0.16 -7.26
N VAL A 53 22.17 1.17 -7.05
CA VAL A 53 22.55 2.60 -7.15
C VAL A 53 23.16 3.12 -5.84
N TRP A 54 22.61 2.75 -4.68
CA TRP A 54 22.97 3.32 -3.37
C TRP A 54 23.50 2.30 -2.34
N GLY A 55 23.59 1.02 -2.71
CA GLY A 55 24.11 -0.04 -1.85
C GLY A 55 23.25 -0.29 -0.61
N VAL A 56 23.93 -0.50 0.53
CA VAL A 56 23.31 -0.77 1.84
C VAL A 56 22.34 0.32 2.28
N VAL A 57 22.59 1.58 1.91
CA VAL A 57 21.74 2.72 2.31
C VAL A 57 20.28 2.52 1.87
N ALA A 58 20.07 1.98 0.66
CA ALA A 58 18.72 1.70 0.15
C ALA A 58 17.98 0.66 1.00
N ILE A 59 18.69 -0.36 1.49
CA ILE A 59 18.11 -1.39 2.38
C ILE A 59 17.78 -0.76 3.73
N THR A 60 18.70 0.03 4.31
CA THR A 60 18.48 0.69 5.61
C THR A 60 17.28 1.65 5.55
N MET A 61 17.15 2.45 4.49
CA MET A 61 16.02 3.37 4.31
C MET A 61 14.71 2.63 4.08
N THR A 62 14.74 1.51 3.36
CA THR A 62 13.57 0.66 3.17
C THR A 62 13.13 0.04 4.50
N ALA A 63 14.07 -0.47 5.29
CA ALA A 63 13.79 -0.99 6.63
C ALA A 63 13.20 0.10 7.54
N LEU A 64 13.75 1.32 7.50
CA LEU A 64 13.23 2.48 8.25
C LEU A 64 11.79 2.83 7.83
N ALA A 65 11.49 2.82 6.53
CA ALA A 65 10.14 3.05 6.02
C ALA A 65 9.14 1.97 6.45
N LEU A 66 9.60 0.73 6.67
CA LEU A 66 8.77 -0.38 7.16
C LEU A 66 8.51 -0.33 8.67
N VAL A 67 9.28 0.43 9.46
CA VAL A 67 9.07 0.57 10.91
C VAL A 67 7.62 0.94 11.28
N PRO A 68 7.02 2.02 10.75
CA PRO A 68 5.63 2.34 11.05
C PRO A 68 4.65 1.25 10.61
N VAL A 69 4.94 0.54 9.50
CA VAL A 69 4.12 -0.59 9.03
C VAL A 69 4.12 -1.73 10.06
N MET A 70 5.29 -2.06 10.62
CA MET A 70 5.40 -3.07 11.67
C MET A 70 4.69 -2.64 12.95
N PHE A 71 4.81 -1.37 13.36
CA PHE A 71 4.05 -0.86 14.52
C PHE A 71 2.54 -0.96 14.32
N LEU A 72 2.04 -0.56 13.15
CA LEU A 72 0.61 -0.70 12.81
C LEU A 72 0.20 -2.18 12.81
N TRP A 73 1.03 -3.06 12.24
CA TRP A 73 0.78 -4.49 12.24
C TRP A 73 0.68 -5.05 13.67
N LEU A 74 1.59 -4.66 14.56
CA LEU A 74 1.58 -5.03 15.97
C LEU A 74 0.31 -4.55 16.68
N ILE A 75 -0.11 -3.31 16.45
CA ILE A 75 -1.35 -2.76 17.01
C ILE A 75 -2.58 -3.55 16.55
N VAL A 76 -2.62 -3.91 15.26
CA VAL A 76 -3.72 -4.67 14.66
C VAL A 76 -3.81 -6.07 15.25
N ILE A 77 -2.70 -6.78 15.39
CA ILE A 77 -2.72 -8.13 15.97
C ILE A 77 -2.92 -8.14 17.48
N SER A 78 -2.63 -7.02 18.18
CA SER A 78 -2.85 -6.90 19.62
C SER A 78 -4.28 -6.50 19.98
N GLN A 79 -5.14 -6.21 19.00
CA GLN A 79 -6.57 -6.01 19.26
C GLN A 79 -7.18 -7.34 19.73
N PRO A 80 -8.07 -7.34 20.74
CA PRO A 80 -8.74 -8.54 21.23
C PRO A 80 -9.73 -9.14 20.22
#